data_AF-A0AAD7YY31-F1
#
_entry.id   AF-A0AAD7YY31-F1
#
_cell.length_a   1.000
_cell.length_b   1.000
_cell.length_c   1.000
_cell.angle_alpha   90.00
_cell.angle_beta   90.00
_cell.angle_gamma   90.00
#
_symmetry.space_group_name_H-M   'P 1'
#
loop_
_entity.id
_entity.type
_entity.pdbx_description
1 polymer ?
#
loop_
_entity_poly.entity_id
_entity_poly.type
_entity_poly.pdbx_seq_one_letter_code
_entity_poly.pdbx_strand_id
1 'polypeptide(L)'
;MPHLLFLTETQIRCPPDAAYLNYPGYSLEHHFLQRAGVCVYVRNDICCRRLRHLEDPSLSTLWLLVDTGMDKIVYACVYRSHSGDQETTRLFDHLSEAADMALHRHPDAQFVALGDFNACHQDWLFPYQRTDHAGREARNFAVAMGLSQLVKQATRVPDVVGHTANCLDLLLTTDPDRCIVTVSSPIGTSDHCLVKSVSTFSPPDCDSRGERRMWRYKSADWDEMRHFFASYPWQQVCFSSEDPSSCADAISDVVRQAMEYYIPYSDVPVGGSAHPWFNADCAEAEKRKHSAFLAWADARDRKAPDLSSKKRAFNHAAKSYKKALRRARFDRITHIGKKLSAQPSGSRAFWSLAKSVEANFCRPTLPPLVKPDGTLAHTAREKAGLFASLFAHNSRLDTSSATPPSLPHCDSSMSEVRIRNKEVLRALCRLDVNKASGPDGVPAIVLKACAPELSPLTAVPACKGQSEREVLPACKGQSEREVLPACKGQSEREVLPVCKGQSEREVLPVCKGQSEREVLPVCKGQSEREVLPACKGQSEREVLPVCKGQSEREVLPACKGQSEREVLPVCKGQSEREVLPVCKGQSEREVLPACKGQSEREVLSVCKGQSKREVLPVWLRQGSCAAAALISRTH
;
A
#
# COMPACT_ATOMS: atom_id res chain seq x y z
N MET A 1 22.41 -8.10 2.39
CA MET A 1 22.14 -7.78 3.81
C MET A 1 21.93 -9.10 4.56
N PRO A 2 22.26 -9.20 5.86
CA PRO A 2 22.17 -10.46 6.59
C PRO A 2 20.73 -10.96 6.71
N HIS A 3 20.52 -12.27 6.65
CA HIS A 3 19.24 -12.92 6.95
C HIS A 3 18.90 -12.79 8.44
N LEU A 4 19.86 -13.12 9.28
CA LEU A 4 19.81 -13.02 10.73
C LEU A 4 21.01 -12.19 11.19
N LEU A 5 20.80 -11.24 12.11
CA LEU A 5 21.86 -10.48 12.76
C LEU A 5 21.71 -10.63 14.27
N PHE A 6 22.66 -11.34 14.88
CA PHE A 6 22.72 -11.56 16.31
C PHE A 6 23.64 -10.52 16.95
N LEU A 7 23.17 -9.90 18.03
CA LEU A 7 23.92 -8.92 18.82
C LEU A 7 23.91 -9.37 20.28
N THR A 8 25.10 -9.41 20.87
CA THR A 8 25.34 -9.71 22.28
C THR A 8 25.74 -8.44 23.01
N GLU A 9 25.67 -8.47 24.35
CA GLU A 9 26.04 -7.35 25.23
C GLU A 9 25.34 -6.02 24.88
N THR A 10 24.03 -6.07 24.65
CA THR A 10 23.26 -4.87 24.29
C THR A 10 23.25 -3.80 25.39
N GLN A 11 23.33 -4.21 26.66
CA GLN A 11 23.27 -3.37 27.87
C GLN A 11 22.05 -2.45 27.95
N ILE A 12 20.99 -2.75 27.19
CA ILE A 12 19.76 -1.98 27.18
C ILE A 12 18.93 -2.40 28.39
N ARG A 13 18.51 -1.44 29.22
CA ARG A 13 17.48 -1.68 30.24
C ARG A 13 16.14 -1.81 29.52
N CYS A 14 15.33 -2.83 29.86
CA CYS A 14 14.02 -3.09 29.25
C CYS A 14 13.27 -1.76 29.00
N PRO A 15 13.27 -1.26 27.75
CA PRO A 15 12.80 0.09 27.50
C PRO A 15 11.27 0.07 27.45
N PRO A 16 10.59 1.14 27.92
CA PRO A 16 9.15 1.27 27.77
C PRO A 16 8.73 1.33 26.28
N ASP A 17 9.65 1.74 25.40
CA ASP A 17 9.48 1.72 23.95
C ASP A 17 10.79 1.27 23.25
N ALA A 18 10.73 0.14 22.54
CA ALA A 18 11.83 -0.37 21.71
C ALA A 18 11.79 0.16 20.27
N ALA A 19 10.90 1.12 19.96
CA ALA A 19 10.68 1.57 18.58
C ALA A 19 11.94 2.13 17.91
N TYR A 20 12.80 2.79 18.67
CA TYR A 20 14.07 3.36 18.19
C TYR A 20 15.09 2.29 17.74
N LEU A 21 14.90 1.04 18.13
CA LEU A 21 15.72 -0.10 17.72
C LEU A 21 15.18 -0.80 16.48
N ASN A 22 13.97 -0.47 16.03
CA ASN A 22 13.39 -1.11 14.86
C ASN A 22 14.15 -0.71 13.59
N TYR A 23 14.45 -1.70 12.76
CA TYR A 23 15.07 -1.49 11.47
C TYR A 23 14.12 -1.92 10.34
N PRO A 24 13.83 -1.07 9.34
CA PRO A 24 12.91 -1.41 8.26
C PRO A 24 13.33 -2.69 7.52
N GLY A 25 12.38 -3.61 7.32
CA GLY A 25 12.64 -4.91 6.70
C GLY A 25 13.12 -6.00 7.66
N TYR A 26 13.24 -5.70 8.96
CA TYR A 26 13.61 -6.65 9.99
C TYR A 26 12.62 -6.64 11.17
N SER A 27 12.35 -7.81 11.73
CA SER A 27 11.73 -8.00 13.04
C SER A 27 12.82 -8.11 14.10
N LEU A 28 12.59 -7.48 15.26
CA LEU A 28 13.52 -7.50 16.38
C LEU A 28 12.98 -8.43 17.46
N GLU A 29 13.72 -9.49 17.75
CA GLU A 29 13.53 -10.32 18.94
C GLU A 29 14.61 -9.98 19.96
N HIS A 30 14.25 -9.77 21.22
CA HIS A 30 15.21 -9.32 22.21
C HIS A 30 14.99 -9.91 23.60
N HIS A 31 16.09 -10.03 24.33
CA HIS A 31 16.15 -10.28 25.76
C HIS A 31 17.12 -9.26 26.38
N PHE A 32 16.57 -8.11 26.76
CA PHE A 32 17.36 -6.95 27.23
C PHE A 32 17.60 -7.03 28.74
N LEU A 33 18.87 -6.94 29.13
CA LEU A 33 19.31 -7.01 30.52
C LEU A 33 20.34 -5.92 30.80
N GLN A 34 20.30 -5.34 32.01
CA GLN A 34 21.27 -4.33 32.40
C GLN A 34 22.65 -4.97 32.61
N ARG A 35 23.69 -4.45 31.93
CA ARG A 35 25.06 -5.02 31.87
C ARG A 35 25.17 -6.36 31.11
N ALA A 36 24.12 -6.77 30.41
CA ALA A 36 24.10 -8.00 29.63
C ALA A 36 23.10 -7.88 28.47
N GLY A 37 22.49 -8.99 28.06
CA GLY A 37 21.36 -9.02 27.13
C GLY A 37 21.75 -9.23 25.67
N VAL A 38 20.81 -9.84 24.95
CA VAL A 38 20.97 -10.28 23.57
C VAL A 38 19.79 -9.82 22.73
N CYS A 39 20.02 -9.57 21.45
CA CYS A 39 18.93 -9.39 20.50
C CYS A 39 19.28 -9.93 19.12
N VAL A 40 18.23 -10.24 18.36
CA VAL A 40 18.33 -10.78 17.00
C VAL A 40 17.42 -9.99 16.10
N TYR A 41 17.99 -9.48 15.01
CA TYR A 41 17.25 -8.93 13.89
C TYR A 41 17.04 -10.03 12.86
N VAL A 42 15.79 -10.34 12.57
CA VAL A 42 15.39 -11.33 11.56
C VAL A 42 14.79 -10.61 10.37
N ARG A 43 15.24 -10.92 9.15
CA ARG A 43 14.67 -10.32 7.93
C ARG A 43 13.20 -10.74 7.80
N ASN A 44 12.32 -9.81 7.45
CA ASN A 44 10.85 -10.01 7.52
C ASN A 44 10.29 -11.13 6.61
N ASP A 45 11.07 -11.57 5.62
CA ASP A 45 10.75 -12.66 4.71
C ASP A 45 11.10 -14.05 5.28
N ILE A 46 11.88 -14.11 6.35
CA ILE A 46 12.29 -15.36 7.00
C ILE A 46 11.22 -15.80 8.00
N CYS A 47 10.86 -17.08 7.95
CA CYS A 47 10.01 -17.69 8.96
C CYS A 47 10.85 -18.01 10.20
N CYS A 48 10.66 -17.25 11.28
CA CYS A 48 11.27 -17.54 12.57
C CYS A 48 10.22 -17.61 13.68
N ARG A 49 10.44 -18.50 14.64
CA ARG A 49 9.68 -18.57 15.88
C ARG A 49 10.63 -18.54 17.07
N ARG A 50 10.43 -17.57 17.96
CA ARG A 50 11.16 -17.53 19.23
C ARG A 50 10.66 -18.59 20.20
N LEU A 51 11.58 -19.36 20.77
CA LEU A 51 11.30 -20.45 21.69
C LEU A 51 11.43 -19.98 23.15
N ARG A 52 10.52 -19.10 23.58
CA ARG A 52 10.56 -18.48 24.93
C ARG A 52 10.50 -19.48 26.10
N HIS A 53 9.99 -20.68 25.87
CA HIS A 53 9.92 -21.74 26.89
C HIS A 53 11.28 -22.37 27.20
N LEU A 54 12.30 -22.09 26.38
CA LEU A 54 13.68 -22.53 26.57
C LEU A 54 14.57 -21.42 27.16
N GLU A 55 14.01 -20.25 27.46
CA GLU A 55 14.76 -19.08 27.94
C GLU A 55 14.59 -18.93 29.45
N ASP A 56 15.69 -18.81 30.19
CA ASP A 56 15.70 -18.42 31.60
C ASP A 56 15.83 -16.88 31.73
N PRO A 57 14.96 -16.19 32.48
CA PRO A 57 15.01 -14.72 32.65
C PRO A 57 16.31 -14.17 33.27
N SER A 58 17.06 -15.01 34.00
CA SER A 58 18.33 -14.63 34.64
C SER A 58 19.54 -14.80 33.70
N LEU A 59 19.39 -15.55 32.62
CA LEU A 59 20.45 -15.84 31.66
C LEU A 59 20.29 -15.00 30.39
N SER A 60 21.40 -14.57 29.81
CA SER A 60 21.40 -13.82 28.54
C SER A 60 21.39 -14.77 27.34
N THR A 61 20.32 -15.55 27.22
CA THR A 61 20.09 -16.47 26.11
C THR A 61 18.83 -16.09 25.34
N LEU A 62 18.81 -16.38 24.04
CA LEU A 62 17.65 -16.22 23.17
C LEU A 62 17.62 -17.34 22.14
N TRP A 63 16.48 -18.03 22.04
CA TRP A 63 16.32 -19.21 21.19
C TRP A 63 15.38 -18.95 20.02
N LEU A 64 15.80 -19.30 18.80
CA LEU A 64 15.03 -19.13 17.57
C LEU A 64 14.98 -20.42 16.78
N LEU A 65 13.78 -20.84 16.40
CA LEU A 65 13.56 -21.84 15.35
C LEU A 65 13.37 -21.10 14.03
N VAL A 66 14.23 -21.35 13.07
CA VAL A 66 14.14 -20.80 11.71
C VAL A 66 13.76 -21.92 10.76
N ASP A 67 12.70 -21.69 9.99
CA ASP A 67 12.24 -22.62 8.96
C ASP A 67 12.58 -22.04 7.59
N THR A 68 13.44 -22.73 6.86
CA THR A 68 13.90 -22.32 5.52
C THR A 68 13.01 -22.89 4.40
N GLY A 69 11.97 -23.66 4.74
CA GLY A 69 11.12 -24.40 3.82
C GLY A 69 11.69 -25.77 3.41
N MET A 70 13.03 -25.91 3.43
CA MET A 70 13.72 -27.19 3.20
C MET A 70 14.13 -27.84 4.53
N ASP A 71 14.82 -27.06 5.37
CA ASP A 71 15.36 -27.51 6.65
C ASP A 71 14.94 -26.58 7.80
N LYS A 72 14.89 -27.16 9.00
CA LYS A 72 14.69 -26.43 10.25
C LYS A 72 16.02 -26.24 10.96
N ILE A 73 16.26 -25.03 11.44
CA ILE A 73 17.49 -24.68 12.15
C ILE A 73 17.13 -24.05 13.50
N VAL A 74 17.64 -24.61 14.58
CA VAL A 74 17.52 -24.06 15.93
C VAL A 74 18.79 -23.25 16.22
N TYR A 75 18.61 -21.95 16.44
CA TYR A 75 19.64 -21.02 16.86
C TYR A 75 19.53 -20.73 18.35
N ALA A 76 20.66 -20.85 19.07
CA ALA A 76 20.83 -20.34 20.42
C ALA A 76 21.81 -19.15 20.38
N CYS A 77 21.30 -17.95 20.66
CA CYS A 77 22.12 -16.75 20.86
C CYS A 77 22.53 -16.68 22.33
N VAL A 78 23.83 -16.72 22.61
CA VAL A 78 24.36 -16.80 23.98
C VAL A 78 25.27 -15.60 24.25
N TYR A 79 25.03 -14.94 25.37
CA TYR A 79 26.00 -14.03 25.98
C TYR A 79 26.33 -14.50 27.40
N ARG A 80 27.61 -14.75 27.65
CA ARG A 80 28.11 -15.10 28.97
C ARG A 80 28.79 -13.90 29.61
N SER A 81 28.23 -13.41 30.71
CA SER A 81 28.84 -12.32 31.48
C SER A 81 30.09 -12.81 32.21
N HIS A 82 30.99 -11.90 32.62
CA HIS A 82 32.24 -12.22 33.36
C HIS A 82 32.03 -12.75 34.80
N SER A 83 30.89 -13.37 35.09
CA SER A 83 30.50 -13.81 36.42
C SER A 83 31.27 -15.05 36.92
N GLY A 84 30.99 -15.50 38.15
CA GLY A 84 31.72 -16.61 38.76
C GLY A 84 31.54 -17.96 38.07
N ASP A 85 32.37 -18.93 38.44
CA ASP A 85 32.33 -20.30 37.88
C ASP A 85 30.95 -20.96 38.05
N GLN A 86 30.28 -20.75 39.19
CA GLN A 86 28.96 -21.33 39.47
C GLN A 86 27.86 -20.88 38.50
N GLU A 87 27.85 -19.60 38.10
CA GLU A 87 26.90 -19.09 37.11
C GLU A 87 27.21 -19.63 35.71
N THR A 88 28.49 -19.90 35.45
CA THR A 88 28.93 -20.48 34.19
C THR A 88 28.44 -21.91 34.05
N THR A 89 28.60 -22.74 35.09
CA THR A 89 28.06 -24.10 35.10
C THR A 89 26.54 -24.09 34.91
N ARG A 90 25.82 -23.23 35.66
CA ARG A 90 24.36 -23.10 35.50
C ARG A 90 23.94 -22.72 34.07
N LEU A 91 24.70 -21.84 33.41
CA LEU A 91 24.43 -21.48 32.02
C LEU A 91 24.57 -22.69 31.09
N PHE A 92 25.66 -23.45 31.21
CA PHE A 92 25.90 -24.60 30.32
C PHE A 92 24.98 -25.80 30.62
N ASP A 93 24.63 -26.03 31.88
CA ASP A 93 23.60 -27.02 32.26
C ASP A 93 22.26 -26.67 31.60
N HIS A 94 21.83 -25.41 31.75
CA HIS A 94 20.59 -24.92 31.13
C HIS A 94 20.64 -24.99 29.60
N LEU A 95 21.76 -24.62 28.96
CA LEU A 95 21.93 -24.73 27.52
C LEU A 95 21.81 -26.18 27.04
N SER A 96 22.33 -27.14 27.82
CA SER A 96 22.26 -28.56 27.51
C SER A 96 20.81 -29.06 27.57
N GLU A 97 20.11 -28.81 28.68
CA GLU A 97 18.70 -29.19 28.87
C GLU A 97 17.78 -28.56 27.80
N ALA A 98 17.99 -27.26 27.53
CA ALA A 98 17.20 -26.53 26.54
C ALA A 98 17.44 -27.04 25.10
N ALA A 99 18.69 -27.38 24.76
CA ALA A 99 19.02 -27.98 23.47
C ALA A 99 18.39 -29.38 23.33
N ASP A 100 18.45 -30.22 24.36
CA ASP A 100 17.82 -31.54 24.36
C ASP A 100 16.30 -31.43 24.15
N MET A 101 15.64 -30.51 24.86
CA MET A 101 14.22 -30.25 24.67
C MET A 101 13.89 -29.76 23.25
N ALA A 102 14.73 -28.89 22.68
CA ALA A 102 14.54 -28.37 21.33
C ALA A 102 14.67 -29.48 20.27
N LEU A 103 15.72 -30.29 20.38
CA LEU A 103 16.02 -31.39 19.47
C LEU A 103 15.03 -32.54 19.62
N HIS A 104 14.53 -32.83 20.84
CA HIS A 104 13.46 -33.81 21.03
C HIS A 104 12.18 -33.41 20.29
N ARG A 105 11.84 -32.11 20.28
CA ARG A 105 10.67 -31.59 19.58
C ARG A 105 10.88 -31.46 18.07
N HIS A 106 12.13 -31.32 17.64
CA HIS A 106 12.54 -31.12 16.25
C HIS A 106 13.78 -31.97 15.93
N PRO A 107 13.63 -33.30 15.77
CA PRO A 107 14.77 -34.23 15.64
C PRO A 107 15.60 -34.01 14.37
N ASP A 108 14.96 -33.57 13.29
CA ASP A 108 15.63 -33.30 12.01
C ASP A 108 16.24 -31.89 11.93
N ALA A 109 16.16 -31.10 13.00
CA ALA A 109 16.65 -29.73 12.97
C ALA A 109 18.17 -29.64 13.21
N GLN A 110 18.84 -28.82 12.41
CA GLN A 110 20.23 -28.43 12.67
C GLN A 110 20.30 -27.56 13.92
N PHE A 111 21.28 -27.79 14.79
CA PHE A 111 21.52 -26.94 15.96
C PHE A 111 22.74 -26.04 15.75
N VAL A 112 22.57 -24.76 16.07
CA VAL A 112 23.61 -23.74 15.98
C VAL A 112 23.61 -22.90 17.26
N ALA A 113 24.70 -22.93 18.02
CA ALA A 113 24.91 -22.05 19.17
C ALA A 113 25.96 -21.00 18.82
N LEU A 114 25.64 -19.72 19.00
CA LEU A 114 26.51 -18.61 18.62
C LEU A 114 26.40 -17.44 19.59
N GLY A 115 27.46 -16.65 19.66
CA GLY A 115 27.51 -15.42 20.45
C GLY A 115 28.83 -15.26 21.18
N ASP A 116 28.84 -14.43 22.22
CA ASP A 116 30.03 -14.16 23.03
C ASP A 116 29.98 -15.02 24.29
N PHE A 117 30.81 -16.07 24.29
CA PHE A 117 30.90 -17.02 25.40
C PHE A 117 31.88 -16.57 26.47
N ASN A 118 32.71 -15.53 26.22
CA ASN A 118 33.79 -15.12 27.11
C ASN A 118 34.57 -16.32 27.71
N ALA A 119 34.79 -17.36 26.89
CA ALA A 119 35.29 -18.65 27.30
C ALA A 119 36.62 -18.95 26.61
N CYS A 120 37.65 -19.31 27.38
CA CYS A 120 38.98 -19.55 26.85
C CYS A 120 39.35 -21.04 26.84
N HIS A 121 39.54 -21.61 25.65
CA HIS A 121 39.96 -23.01 25.48
C HIS A 121 41.13 -23.15 24.50
N GLN A 122 42.17 -23.90 24.86
CA GLN A 122 43.39 -24.07 24.06
C GLN A 122 43.14 -24.61 22.64
N ASP A 123 42.17 -25.53 22.46
CA ASP A 123 41.85 -26.12 21.15
C ASP A 123 41.15 -25.14 20.20
N TRP A 124 40.59 -24.04 20.74
CA TRP A 124 39.81 -23.07 19.99
C TRP A 124 40.48 -21.69 19.91
N LEU A 125 41.42 -21.40 20.81
CA LEU A 125 42.08 -20.11 20.94
C LEU A 125 43.52 -20.13 20.43
N PHE A 126 43.82 -19.31 19.43
CA PHE A 126 45.17 -18.85 19.14
C PHE A 126 45.31 -17.41 19.64
N PRO A 127 46.27 -17.03 20.52
CA PRO A 127 47.48 -17.75 20.96
C PRO A 127 47.49 -18.19 22.44
N TYR A 128 46.35 -18.20 23.15
CA TYR A 128 46.31 -18.54 24.58
C TYR A 128 46.56 -20.03 24.83
N GLN A 129 47.52 -20.34 25.70
CA GLN A 129 47.83 -21.71 26.15
C GLN A 129 47.04 -22.13 27.40
N ARG A 130 46.09 -21.31 27.88
CA ARG A 130 45.38 -21.56 29.14
C ARG A 130 43.89 -21.74 28.91
N THR A 131 43.39 -22.89 29.32
CA THR A 131 41.95 -23.19 29.37
C THR A 131 41.36 -22.75 30.71
N ASP A 132 40.39 -21.85 30.70
CA ASP A 132 39.64 -21.43 31.89
C ASP A 132 38.44 -22.36 32.17
N HIS A 133 37.74 -22.14 33.28
CA HIS A 133 36.56 -22.95 33.64
C HIS A 133 35.47 -22.85 32.57
N ALA A 134 35.17 -21.64 32.09
CA ALA A 134 34.20 -21.41 31.04
C ALA A 134 34.54 -22.15 29.73
N GLY A 135 35.81 -22.20 29.36
CA GLY A 135 36.29 -22.93 28.19
C GLY A 135 36.11 -24.44 28.32
N ARG A 136 36.33 -25.01 29.52
CA ARG A 136 36.05 -26.44 29.78
C ARG A 136 34.57 -26.73 29.65
N GLU A 137 33.72 -25.94 30.28
CA GLU A 137 32.26 -26.14 30.23
C GLU A 137 31.73 -25.98 28.80
N ALA A 138 32.19 -24.97 28.06
CA ALA A 138 31.84 -24.77 26.65
C ALA A 138 32.28 -25.97 25.79
N ARG A 139 33.47 -26.50 26.03
CA ARG A 139 33.99 -27.69 25.33
C ARG A 139 33.17 -28.93 25.66
N ASN A 140 32.82 -29.13 26.94
CA ASN A 140 31.99 -30.24 27.40
C ASN A 140 30.60 -30.18 26.74
N PHE A 141 29.95 -29.01 26.73
CA PHE A 141 28.70 -28.78 26.02
C PHE A 141 28.82 -29.09 24.53
N ALA A 142 29.86 -28.61 23.87
CA ALA A 142 30.08 -28.88 22.46
C ALA A 142 30.28 -30.38 22.17
N VAL A 143 31.02 -31.12 23.01
CA VAL A 143 31.18 -32.57 22.86
C VAL A 143 29.86 -33.30 23.08
N ALA A 144 29.14 -32.98 24.16
CA ALA A 144 27.88 -33.64 24.52
C ALA A 144 26.83 -33.52 23.40
N MET A 145 26.78 -32.37 22.73
CA MET A 145 25.84 -32.06 21.65
C MET A 145 26.37 -32.36 20.24
N GLY A 146 27.58 -32.92 20.10
CA GLY A 146 28.18 -33.21 18.79
C GLY A 146 28.48 -31.97 17.94
N LEU A 147 28.80 -30.84 18.58
CA LEU A 147 29.02 -29.55 17.93
C LEU A 147 30.48 -29.32 17.53
N SER A 148 30.66 -28.75 16.35
CA SER A 148 31.95 -28.30 15.82
C SER A 148 32.06 -26.78 15.84
N GLN A 149 33.19 -26.27 16.31
CA GLN A 149 33.50 -24.83 16.36
C GLN A 149 34.12 -24.34 15.04
N LEU A 150 33.50 -23.34 14.40
CA LEU A 150 33.91 -22.87 13.07
C LEU A 150 34.80 -21.62 13.07
N VAL A 151 34.82 -20.83 14.15
CA VAL A 151 35.62 -19.61 14.21
C VAL A 151 37.08 -19.92 14.53
N LYS A 152 37.99 -19.61 13.59
CA LYS A 152 39.44 -19.90 13.68
C LYS A 152 40.33 -18.66 13.87
N GLN A 153 39.75 -17.46 13.92
CA GLN A 153 40.48 -16.19 13.99
C GLN A 153 40.11 -15.44 15.27
N ALA A 154 41.00 -14.58 15.76
CA ALA A 154 40.71 -13.72 16.91
C ALA A 154 39.55 -12.76 16.61
N THR A 155 38.53 -12.80 17.46
CA THR A 155 37.31 -12.01 17.32
C THR A 155 37.32 -10.77 18.20
N ARG A 156 37.98 -10.76 19.35
CA ARG A 156 38.19 -9.57 20.17
C ARG A 156 39.55 -8.94 19.89
N VAL A 157 39.54 -7.66 19.50
CA VAL A 157 40.73 -6.84 19.24
C VAL A 157 40.76 -5.68 20.22
N PRO A 158 41.51 -5.79 21.32
CA PRO A 158 41.51 -4.77 22.36
C PRO A 158 42.20 -3.46 21.91
N ASP A 159 41.57 -2.35 22.26
CA ASP A 159 42.04 -0.98 22.03
C ASP A 159 43.27 -0.63 22.90
N VAL A 160 43.46 -1.33 24.01
CA VAL A 160 44.55 -1.12 24.98
C VAL A 160 45.85 -1.77 24.50
N VAL A 161 46.95 -1.02 24.59
CA VAL A 161 48.30 -1.52 24.28
C VAL A 161 48.71 -2.51 25.37
N GLY A 162 48.95 -3.78 25.00
CA GLY A 162 49.36 -4.85 25.91
C GLY A 162 48.33 -5.98 26.08
N HIS A 163 47.07 -5.75 25.73
CA HIS A 163 46.07 -6.82 25.69
C HIS A 163 46.20 -7.62 24.38
N THR A 164 46.10 -8.94 24.48
CA THR A 164 46.15 -9.88 23.35
C THR A 164 44.78 -10.04 22.70
N ALA A 165 44.78 -10.25 21.38
CA ALA A 165 43.54 -10.50 20.64
C ALA A 165 43.10 -11.96 20.86
N ASN A 166 41.80 -12.17 21.14
CA ASN A 166 41.24 -13.46 21.58
C ASN A 166 40.03 -13.87 20.72
N CYS A 167 39.73 -15.17 20.65
CA CYS A 167 38.52 -15.69 20.00
C CYS A 167 37.46 -16.00 21.06
N LEU A 168 36.69 -14.98 21.47
CA LEU A 168 35.66 -15.13 22.50
C LEU A 168 34.27 -15.41 21.91
N ASP A 169 34.10 -15.06 20.63
CA ASP A 169 32.86 -15.24 19.90
C ASP A 169 32.89 -16.60 19.19
N LEU A 170 32.01 -17.51 19.62
CA LEU A 170 31.96 -18.88 19.11
C LEU A 170 30.78 -19.08 18.16
N LEU A 171 30.93 -20.01 17.22
CA LEU A 171 29.88 -20.49 16.34
C LEU A 171 30.00 -22.01 16.26
N LEU A 172 29.21 -22.66 17.12
CA LEU A 172 29.12 -24.10 17.30
C LEU A 172 27.97 -24.63 16.45
N THR A 173 28.19 -25.66 15.64
CA THR A 173 27.12 -26.27 14.82
C THR A 173 27.25 -27.78 14.72
N THR A 174 26.12 -28.47 14.57
CA THR A 174 26.06 -29.91 14.27
C THR A 174 26.49 -30.25 12.84
N ASP A 175 26.43 -29.29 11.91
CA ASP A 175 26.80 -29.50 10.51
C ASP A 175 27.82 -28.44 10.04
N PRO A 176 29.13 -28.73 10.18
CA PRO A 176 30.20 -27.79 9.85
C PRO A 176 30.34 -27.54 8.34
N ASP A 177 30.01 -28.51 7.49
CA ASP A 177 30.22 -28.45 6.04
C ASP A 177 29.21 -27.53 5.34
N ARG A 178 28.06 -27.30 5.99
CA ARG A 178 27.04 -26.36 5.51
C ARG A 178 27.37 -24.88 5.72
N CYS A 179 28.38 -24.54 6.52
CA CYS A 179 28.61 -23.15 6.96
C CYS A 179 30.02 -22.66 6.59
N ILE A 180 30.12 -21.56 5.84
CA ILE A 180 31.38 -20.84 5.63
C ILE A 180 31.43 -19.63 6.58
N VAL A 181 32.45 -19.59 7.42
CA VAL A 181 32.65 -18.51 8.40
C VAL A 181 33.77 -17.57 7.95
N THR A 182 33.49 -16.27 8.01
CA THR A 182 34.44 -15.19 7.71
C THR A 182 34.42 -14.17 8.85
N VAL A 183 35.60 -13.70 9.28
CA VAL A 183 35.74 -12.68 10.32
C VAL A 183 36.13 -11.36 9.69
N SER A 184 35.39 -10.31 10.00
CA SER A 184 35.56 -8.95 9.47
C SER A 184 35.86 -7.95 10.59
N SER A 185 36.47 -6.83 10.21
CA SER A 185 36.81 -5.75 11.15
C SER A 185 35.63 -5.31 12.03
N PRO A 186 35.87 -4.87 13.29
CA PRO A 186 34.82 -4.47 14.23
C PRO A 186 33.82 -3.44 13.69
N ILE A 187 32.58 -3.55 14.18
CA ILE A 187 31.49 -2.62 13.85
C ILE A 187 31.49 -1.46 14.85
N GLY A 188 31.47 -0.22 14.33
CA GLY A 188 31.31 0.98 15.14
C GLY A 188 32.43 1.17 16.17
N THR A 189 32.06 1.18 17.45
CA THR A 189 32.96 1.35 18.61
C THR A 189 33.23 0.04 19.35
N SER A 190 32.72 -1.09 18.88
CA SER A 190 32.97 -2.39 19.50
C SER A 190 34.44 -2.79 19.34
N ASP A 191 34.99 -3.47 20.35
CA ASP A 191 36.26 -4.19 20.32
C ASP A 191 36.11 -5.62 19.77
N HIS A 192 34.89 -6.06 19.44
CA HIS A 192 34.60 -7.34 18.79
C HIS A 192 34.47 -7.19 17.27
N CYS A 193 35.10 -8.11 16.56
CA CYS A 193 35.04 -8.33 15.12
C CYS A 193 33.69 -8.92 14.73
N LEU A 194 33.25 -8.64 13.51
CA LEU A 194 32.04 -9.22 12.97
C LEU A 194 32.32 -10.65 12.50
N VAL A 195 31.64 -11.63 13.09
CA VAL A 195 31.63 -13.02 12.61
C VAL A 195 30.45 -13.18 11.64
N LYS A 196 30.74 -13.51 10.39
CA LYS A 196 29.73 -13.75 9.35
C LYS A 196 29.77 -15.21 8.94
N SER A 197 28.64 -15.90 9.11
CA SER A 197 28.40 -17.24 8.56
C SER A 197 27.50 -17.16 7.32
N VAL A 198 27.81 -17.93 6.29
CA VAL A 198 27.00 -18.09 5.08
C VAL A 198 26.74 -19.57 4.86
N SER A 199 25.47 -19.95 4.69
CA SER A 199 25.12 -21.33 4.38
C SER A 199 25.42 -21.64 2.90
N THR A 200 26.16 -22.72 2.65
CA THR A 200 26.58 -23.17 1.30
C THR A 200 25.43 -23.71 0.47
N PHE A 201 24.35 -24.16 1.10
CA PHE A 201 23.17 -24.75 0.46
C PHE A 201 21.99 -23.78 0.33
N SER A 202 22.25 -22.47 0.44
CA SER A 202 21.22 -21.48 0.16
C SER A 202 20.78 -21.66 -1.30
N PRO A 203 19.48 -21.88 -1.60
CA PRO A 203 19.02 -21.78 -2.98
C PRO A 203 19.43 -20.41 -3.53
N PRO A 204 19.77 -20.30 -4.83
CA PRO A 204 20.03 -18.99 -5.43
C PRO A 204 18.87 -18.08 -5.07
N ASP A 205 19.18 -16.90 -4.50
CA ASP A 205 18.20 -15.92 -4.04
C ASP A 205 17.01 -15.88 -5.03
N CYS A 206 15.85 -16.41 -4.64
CA CYS A 206 14.57 -16.13 -5.32
C CYS A 206 14.13 -14.70 -4.99
N ASP A 207 15.05 -13.76 -5.08
CA ASP A 207 14.84 -12.33 -4.99
C ASP A 207 16.16 -11.68 -5.41
N SER A 208 16.50 -11.80 -6.70
CA SER A 208 16.99 -10.59 -7.36
C SER A 208 15.90 -9.56 -7.09
N ARG A 209 16.11 -8.71 -6.08
CA ARG A 209 15.26 -7.54 -5.80
C ARG A 209 14.90 -6.95 -7.16
N GLY A 210 13.71 -7.25 -7.65
CA GLY A 210 13.41 -7.06 -9.06
C GLY A 210 13.76 -5.64 -9.46
N GLU A 211 14.24 -5.40 -10.65
CA GLU A 211 14.42 -4.02 -11.06
C GLU A 211 13.03 -3.43 -11.31
N ARG A 212 12.70 -2.35 -10.60
CA ARG A 212 11.52 -1.56 -10.91
C ARG A 212 11.88 -0.60 -12.01
N ARG A 213 11.24 -0.77 -13.17
CA ARG A 213 11.27 0.22 -14.24
C ARG A 213 10.63 1.52 -13.79
N MET A 214 11.40 2.61 -13.87
CA MET A 214 10.95 3.96 -13.57
C MET A 214 10.88 4.79 -14.85
N TRP A 215 9.66 5.05 -15.32
CA TRP A 215 9.38 5.86 -16.49
C TRP A 215 9.62 7.36 -16.25
N ARG A 216 10.29 8.03 -17.19
CA ARG A 216 10.55 9.48 -17.14
C ARG A 216 9.58 10.25 -18.04
N TYR A 217 8.33 10.34 -17.61
CA TYR A 217 7.24 10.97 -18.39
C TYR A 217 7.48 12.43 -18.81
N LYS A 218 8.35 13.18 -18.10
CA LYS A 218 8.71 14.56 -18.46
C LYS A 218 9.61 14.65 -19.69
N SER A 219 10.30 13.58 -20.04
CA SER A 219 11.21 13.49 -21.17
C SER A 219 10.66 12.55 -22.26
N ALA A 220 9.38 12.22 -22.18
CA ALA A 220 8.72 11.37 -23.16
C ALA A 220 8.43 12.15 -24.45
N ASP A 221 8.61 11.48 -25.58
CA ASP A 221 8.21 11.99 -26.89
C ASP A 221 6.74 11.64 -27.16
N TRP A 222 5.84 12.50 -26.68
CA TRP A 222 4.40 12.30 -26.84
C TRP A 222 3.90 12.56 -28.26
N ASP A 223 4.65 13.30 -29.07
CA ASP A 223 4.23 13.65 -30.42
C ASP A 223 4.46 12.47 -31.35
N GLU A 224 5.66 11.88 -31.35
CA GLU A 224 5.96 10.67 -32.11
C GLU A 224 5.12 9.48 -31.66
N MET A 225 4.90 9.32 -30.34
CA MET A 225 4.03 8.26 -29.82
C MET A 225 2.58 8.38 -30.32
N ARG A 226 2.05 9.61 -30.47
CA ARG A 226 0.73 9.84 -31.04
C ARG A 226 0.69 9.57 -32.54
N HIS A 227 1.71 9.98 -33.28
CA HIS A 227 1.82 9.66 -34.72
C HIS A 227 1.88 8.14 -34.95
N PHE A 228 2.65 7.43 -34.14
CA PHE A 228 2.69 5.97 -34.15
C PHE A 228 1.29 5.38 -33.96
N PHE A 229 0.56 5.76 -32.91
CA PHE A 229 -0.79 5.26 -32.67
C PHE A 229 -1.80 5.64 -33.77
N ALA A 230 -1.69 6.82 -34.38
CA ALA A 230 -2.54 7.21 -35.49
C ALA A 230 -2.29 6.37 -36.76
N SER A 231 -1.05 5.94 -36.97
CA SER A 231 -0.63 5.15 -38.15
C SER A 231 -0.74 3.63 -37.95
N TYR A 232 -0.95 3.16 -36.71
CA TYR A 232 -0.92 1.73 -36.39
C TYR A 232 -2.18 1.00 -36.90
N PRO A 233 -2.06 -0.20 -37.50
CA PRO A 233 -3.19 -0.94 -38.07
C PRO A 233 -3.99 -1.70 -36.99
N TRP A 234 -4.67 -0.97 -36.10
CA TRP A 234 -5.40 -1.53 -34.95
C TRP A 234 -6.42 -2.62 -35.32
N GLN A 235 -7.20 -2.42 -36.39
CA GLN A 235 -8.24 -3.36 -36.83
C GLN A 235 -7.69 -4.74 -37.21
N GLN A 236 -6.50 -4.78 -37.80
CA GLN A 236 -5.91 -6.01 -38.34
C GLN A 236 -5.10 -6.80 -37.29
N VAL A 237 -4.65 -6.11 -36.23
CA VAL A 237 -3.75 -6.69 -35.23
C VAL A 237 -4.46 -6.92 -33.90
N CYS A 238 -5.28 -5.97 -33.44
CA CYS A 238 -5.88 -6.00 -32.10
C CYS A 238 -7.35 -6.46 -32.09
N PHE A 239 -8.03 -6.42 -33.23
CA PHE A 239 -9.46 -6.80 -33.36
C PHE A 239 -9.68 -8.06 -34.21
N SER A 240 -8.68 -8.93 -34.27
CA SER A 240 -8.70 -10.16 -35.07
C SER A 240 -9.42 -11.32 -34.37
N SER A 241 -9.73 -11.18 -33.07
CA SER A 241 -10.44 -12.16 -32.26
C SER A 241 -11.86 -11.65 -31.93
N GLU A 242 -12.82 -12.57 -31.81
CA GLU A 242 -14.18 -12.25 -31.34
C GLU A 242 -14.25 -12.13 -29.80
N ASP A 243 -13.21 -12.56 -29.07
CA ASP A 243 -13.13 -12.42 -27.62
C ASP A 243 -12.68 -11.00 -27.21
N PRO A 244 -13.50 -10.24 -26.45
CA PRO A 244 -13.15 -8.90 -26.00
C PRO A 244 -11.92 -8.86 -25.08
N SER A 245 -11.67 -9.92 -24.31
CA SER A 245 -10.53 -9.97 -23.36
C SER A 245 -9.21 -10.02 -24.13
N SER A 246 -9.13 -10.92 -25.11
CA SER A 246 -7.98 -11.04 -26.02
C SER A 246 -7.70 -9.74 -26.79
N CYS A 247 -8.75 -9.02 -27.19
CA CYS A 247 -8.59 -7.71 -27.86
C CYS A 247 -8.02 -6.64 -26.91
N ALA A 248 -8.46 -6.61 -25.65
CA ALA A 248 -7.97 -5.67 -24.64
C ALA A 248 -6.50 -5.93 -24.29
N ASP A 249 -6.09 -7.20 -24.21
CA ASP A 249 -4.70 -7.60 -23.98
C ASP A 249 -3.81 -7.17 -25.16
N ALA A 250 -4.25 -7.42 -26.40
CA ALA A 250 -3.51 -7.01 -27.60
C ALA A 250 -3.33 -5.48 -27.70
N ILE A 251 -4.35 -4.70 -27.36
CA ILE A 251 -4.23 -3.23 -27.30
C ILE A 251 -3.22 -2.82 -26.23
N SER A 252 -3.30 -3.43 -25.04
CA SER A 252 -2.41 -3.13 -23.91
C SER A 252 -0.95 -3.44 -24.27
N ASP A 253 -0.69 -4.54 -24.97
CA ASP A 253 0.65 -4.91 -25.42
C ASP A 253 1.26 -3.91 -26.40
N VAL A 254 0.47 -3.43 -27.39
CA VAL A 254 0.92 -2.41 -28.34
C VAL A 254 1.24 -1.10 -27.63
N VAL A 255 0.38 -0.69 -26.68
CA VAL A 255 0.62 0.51 -25.87
C VAL A 255 1.89 0.36 -25.04
N ARG A 256 2.12 -0.82 -24.45
CA ARG A 256 3.29 -1.09 -23.62
C ARG A 256 4.59 -1.10 -24.44
N GLN A 257 4.55 -1.63 -25.67
CA GLN A 257 5.68 -1.54 -26.61
C GLN A 257 5.98 -0.08 -26.98
N ALA A 258 4.96 0.69 -27.34
CA ALA A 258 5.14 2.11 -27.66
C ALA A 258 5.75 2.89 -26.48
N MET A 259 5.35 2.58 -25.24
CA MET A 259 5.98 3.17 -24.06
C MET A 259 7.49 2.88 -24.00
N GLU A 260 7.93 1.65 -24.33
CA GLU A 260 9.35 1.29 -24.32
C GLU A 260 10.19 2.05 -25.35
N TYR A 261 9.61 2.40 -26.50
CA TYR A 261 10.31 3.15 -27.56
C TYR A 261 10.31 4.67 -27.32
N TYR A 262 9.19 5.24 -26.86
CA TYR A 262 9.01 6.70 -26.83
C TYR A 262 9.14 7.33 -25.42
N ILE A 263 9.20 6.52 -24.36
CA ILE A 263 9.34 7.02 -22.98
C ILE A 263 10.67 6.51 -22.40
N PRO A 264 11.63 7.41 -22.15
CA PRO A 264 12.86 7.03 -21.48
C PRO A 264 12.58 6.43 -20.10
N TYR A 265 13.27 5.35 -19.76
CA TYR A 265 13.15 4.70 -18.45
C TYR A 265 14.51 4.43 -17.82
N SER A 266 14.50 4.18 -16.52
CA SER A 266 15.66 3.67 -15.78
C SER A 266 15.21 2.56 -14.86
N ASP A 267 15.97 1.47 -14.85
CA ASP A 267 15.73 0.33 -13.99
C ASP A 267 16.39 0.57 -12.63
N VAL A 268 15.58 0.51 -11.56
CA VAL A 268 16.02 0.81 -10.19
C VAL A 268 15.77 -0.41 -9.33
N PRO A 269 16.76 -0.91 -8.56
CA PRO A 269 16.56 -2.08 -7.72
C PRO A 269 15.44 -1.87 -6.69
N VAL A 270 14.48 -2.80 -6.65
CA VAL A 270 13.38 -2.80 -5.67
C VAL A 270 13.96 -2.89 -4.25
N GLY A 271 13.50 -2.01 -3.36
CA GLY A 271 14.02 -1.91 -1.99
C GLY A 271 14.89 -0.67 -1.74
N GLY A 272 15.17 0.13 -2.78
CA GLY A 272 15.83 1.43 -2.66
C GLY A 272 17.26 1.35 -2.12
N SER A 273 17.91 2.51 -2.01
CA SER A 273 19.14 2.63 -1.21
C SER A 273 18.76 2.37 0.25
N ALA A 274 19.23 1.24 0.79
CA ALA A 274 19.02 0.86 2.20
C ALA A 274 19.55 1.90 3.19
N HIS A 275 20.40 2.83 2.73
CA HIS A 275 20.96 3.89 3.56
C HIS A 275 21.00 5.24 2.83
N PRO A 276 19.93 6.05 2.93
CA PRO A 276 19.87 7.40 2.36
C PRO A 276 20.95 8.36 2.88
N TRP A 277 21.66 7.97 3.95
CA TRP A 277 22.72 8.74 4.60
C TRP A 277 24.11 8.12 4.46
N PHE A 278 24.23 6.86 4.01
CA PHE A 278 25.53 6.24 3.76
C PHE A 278 25.98 6.63 2.36
N ASN A 279 26.91 7.58 2.29
CA ASN A 279 27.43 8.13 1.05
C ASN A 279 28.71 7.42 0.60
N ALA A 280 29.22 7.78 -0.59
CA ALA A 280 30.46 7.23 -1.14
C ALA A 280 31.67 7.43 -0.20
N ASP A 281 31.72 8.53 0.54
CA ASP A 281 32.79 8.79 1.53
C ASP A 281 32.78 7.78 2.67
N CYS A 282 31.59 7.40 3.17
CA CYS A 282 31.44 6.35 4.18
C CYS A 282 31.89 4.99 3.65
N ALA A 283 31.52 4.65 2.41
CA ALA A 283 31.90 3.40 1.75
C ALA A 283 33.42 3.29 1.56
N GLU A 284 34.07 4.36 1.10
CA GLU A 284 35.51 4.42 0.91
C GLU A 284 36.27 4.36 2.25
N ALA A 285 35.76 5.06 3.28
CA ALA A 285 36.34 5.00 4.61
C ALA A 285 36.21 3.61 5.24
N GLU A 286 35.11 2.88 5.00
CA GLU A 286 34.94 1.49 5.41
C GLU A 286 35.96 0.58 4.72
N LYS A 287 36.12 0.71 3.40
CA LYS A 287 37.10 -0.06 2.61
C LYS A 287 38.54 0.17 3.10
N ARG A 288 38.90 1.41 3.43
CA ARG A 288 40.21 1.76 4.03
C ARG A 288 40.39 1.14 5.41
N LYS A 289 39.35 1.16 6.25
CA LYS A 289 39.36 0.49 7.57
C LYS A 289 39.58 -1.02 7.41
N HIS A 290 38.84 -1.66 6.51
CA HIS A 290 38.91 -3.10 6.28
C HIS A 290 40.27 -3.55 5.71
N SER A 291 40.78 -2.84 4.70
CA SER A 291 42.12 -3.13 4.14
C SER A 291 43.25 -2.94 5.17
N ALA A 292 43.19 -1.89 5.99
CA ALA A 292 44.15 -1.69 7.07
C ALA A 292 44.06 -2.79 8.15
N PHE A 293 42.84 -3.28 8.43
CA PHE A 293 42.62 -4.42 9.33
C PHE A 293 43.24 -5.70 8.79
N LEU A 294 42.99 -6.05 7.52
CA LEU A 294 43.58 -7.24 6.89
C LEU A 294 45.10 -7.18 6.88
N ALA A 295 45.68 -6.03 6.55
CA ALA A 295 47.13 -5.83 6.57
C ALA A 295 47.72 -5.97 7.99
N TRP A 296 46.99 -5.54 9.02
CA TRP A 296 47.40 -5.73 10.41
C TRP A 296 47.24 -7.18 10.88
N ALA A 297 46.15 -7.86 10.50
CA ALA A 297 45.91 -9.26 10.83
C ALA A 297 46.97 -10.17 10.19
N ASP A 298 47.28 -9.98 8.91
CA ASP A 298 48.34 -10.70 8.22
C ASP A 298 49.74 -10.43 8.83
N ALA A 299 50.05 -9.18 9.16
CA ALA A 299 51.30 -8.84 9.86
C ALA A 299 51.40 -9.51 11.24
N ARG A 300 50.28 -9.66 11.95
CA ARG A 300 50.21 -10.37 13.23
C ARG A 300 50.47 -11.86 13.06
N ASP A 301 49.83 -12.48 12.06
CA ASP A 301 49.94 -13.91 11.81
C ASP A 301 51.38 -14.27 11.38
N ARG A 302 52.03 -13.40 10.59
CA ARG A 302 53.43 -13.53 10.19
C ARG A 302 54.45 -13.07 11.25
N LYS A 303 54.01 -12.62 12.43
CA LYS A 303 54.85 -12.02 13.50
C LYS A 303 55.81 -10.95 12.96
N ALA A 304 55.33 -10.12 12.04
CA ALA A 304 56.14 -9.13 11.36
C ALA A 304 56.63 -8.02 12.31
N PRO A 305 57.84 -7.48 12.11
CA PRO A 305 58.42 -6.45 12.98
C PRO A 305 57.67 -5.11 12.90
N ASP A 306 56.87 -4.89 11.85
CA ASP A 306 56.10 -3.66 11.63
C ASP A 306 54.69 -3.67 12.25
N LEU A 307 54.37 -4.69 13.07
CA LEU A 307 53.05 -4.89 13.70
C LEU A 307 52.49 -3.62 14.36
N SER A 308 53.32 -2.89 15.12
CA SER A 308 52.92 -1.66 15.82
C SER A 308 52.57 -0.52 14.85
N SER A 309 53.26 -0.42 13.72
CA SER A 309 52.96 0.55 12.66
C SER A 309 51.62 0.24 11.99
N LYS A 310 51.41 -1.03 11.63
CA LYS A 310 50.15 -1.51 11.03
C LYS A 310 48.96 -1.36 11.98
N LYS A 311 49.13 -1.63 13.29
CA LYS A 311 48.09 -1.39 14.31
C LYS A 311 47.73 0.10 14.40
N ARG A 312 48.71 1.00 14.37
CA ARG A 312 48.46 2.46 14.35
C ARG A 312 47.72 2.90 13.08
N ALA A 313 48.07 2.36 11.92
CA ALA A 313 47.38 2.65 10.66
C ALA A 313 45.90 2.19 10.71
N PHE A 314 45.63 0.99 11.23
CA PHE A 314 44.27 0.50 11.45
C PHE A 314 43.49 1.41 12.41
N ASN A 315 44.06 1.78 13.56
CA ASN A 315 43.42 2.67 14.53
C ASN A 315 43.10 4.05 13.93
N HIS A 316 43.99 4.58 13.08
CA HIS A 316 43.76 5.83 12.37
C HIS A 316 42.60 5.71 11.37
N ALA A 317 42.60 4.64 10.55
CA ALA A 317 41.52 4.37 9.60
C ALA A 317 40.17 4.19 10.30
N ALA A 318 40.14 3.48 11.43
CA ALA A 318 38.93 3.31 12.26
C ALA A 318 38.40 4.64 12.81
N LYS A 319 39.27 5.53 13.29
CA LYS A 319 38.88 6.89 13.74
C LYS A 319 38.34 7.73 12.58
N SER A 320 38.96 7.65 11.41
CA SER A 320 38.51 8.35 10.19
C SER A 320 37.12 7.89 9.76
N TYR A 321 36.89 6.57 9.71
CA TYR A 321 35.57 5.98 9.43
C TYR A 321 34.50 6.45 10.41
N LYS A 322 34.78 6.45 11.72
CA LYS A 322 33.88 6.99 12.76
C LYS A 322 33.53 8.47 12.53
N LYS A 323 34.47 9.27 12.03
CA LYS A 323 34.24 10.69 11.71
C LYS A 323 33.35 10.84 10.47
N ALA A 324 33.58 10.07 9.42
CA ALA A 324 32.78 10.06 8.20
C ALA A 324 31.31 9.71 8.49
N LEU A 325 31.07 8.63 9.25
CA LEU A 325 29.72 8.22 9.65
C LEU A 325 28.98 9.30 10.44
N ARG A 326 29.64 9.91 11.45
CA ARG A 326 29.01 10.97 12.26
C ARG A 326 28.64 12.18 11.42
N ARG A 327 29.53 12.59 10.50
CA ARG A 327 29.27 13.70 9.58
C ARG A 327 28.09 13.39 8.66
N ALA A 328 28.09 12.23 8.00
CA ALA A 328 27.03 11.85 7.08
C ALA A 328 25.65 11.74 7.78
N ARG A 329 25.61 11.21 9.01
CA ARG A 329 24.39 11.18 9.84
C ARG A 329 23.93 12.60 10.21
N PHE A 330 24.84 13.47 10.65
CA PHE A 330 24.52 14.84 11.01
C PHE A 330 23.99 15.64 9.81
N ASP A 331 24.64 15.53 8.66
CA ASP A 331 24.25 16.20 7.42
C ASP A 331 22.86 15.75 6.97
N ARG A 332 22.55 14.44 7.09
CA ARG A 332 21.22 13.90 6.82
C ARG A 332 20.16 14.46 7.75
N ILE A 333 20.40 14.43 9.07
CA ILE A 333 19.45 14.95 10.06
C ILE A 333 19.18 16.43 9.80
N THR A 334 20.24 17.21 9.56
CA THR A 334 20.14 18.64 9.23
C THR A 334 19.34 18.86 7.95
N HIS A 335 19.57 18.06 6.91
CA HIS A 335 18.83 18.16 5.65
C HIS A 335 17.34 17.80 5.80
N ILE A 336 17.02 16.75 6.57
CA ILE A 336 15.64 16.38 6.89
C ILE A 336 14.96 17.49 7.68
N GLY A 337 15.62 18.04 8.71
CA GLY A 337 15.11 19.14 9.52
C GLY A 337 14.81 20.38 8.68
N LYS A 338 15.73 20.78 7.80
CA LYS A 338 15.53 21.88 6.84
C LYS A 338 14.33 21.63 5.92
N LYS A 339 14.18 20.41 5.39
CA LYS A 339 13.03 20.03 4.54
C LYS A 339 11.71 20.05 5.29
N LEU A 340 11.68 19.57 6.53
CA LEU A 340 10.47 19.62 7.37
C LEU A 340 10.09 21.06 7.69
N SER A 341 11.06 21.93 8.02
CA SER A 341 10.80 23.34 8.29
C SER A 341 10.34 24.15 7.07
N ALA A 342 10.72 23.73 5.86
CA ALA A 342 10.36 24.41 4.63
C ALA A 342 8.97 24.02 4.09
N GLN A 343 8.34 22.97 4.63
CA GLN A 343 7.06 22.45 4.18
C GLN A 343 5.90 23.07 4.99
N PRO A 344 4.81 23.52 4.36
CA PRO A 344 3.63 24.00 5.07
C PRO A 344 3.03 22.90 5.98
N SER A 345 2.70 23.26 7.23
CA SER A 345 2.05 22.35 8.18
C SER A 345 0.78 21.75 7.58
N GLY A 346 0.67 20.41 7.64
CA GLY A 346 -0.50 19.67 7.12
C GLY A 346 -0.43 19.27 5.65
N SER A 347 0.63 19.62 4.92
CA SER A 347 0.77 19.20 3.51
C SER A 347 0.96 17.68 3.37
N ARG A 348 0.54 17.10 2.24
CA ARG A 348 0.78 15.68 1.91
C ARG A 348 2.28 15.35 1.90
N ALA A 349 3.11 16.30 1.46
CA ALA A 349 4.56 16.13 1.40
C ALA A 349 5.21 16.20 2.80
N PHE A 350 4.68 17.03 3.71
CA PHE A 350 5.05 17.01 5.12
C PHE A 350 4.74 15.65 5.74
N TRP A 351 3.49 15.19 5.64
CA TRP A 351 3.08 13.91 6.21
C TRP A 351 3.81 12.72 5.58
N SER A 352 4.09 12.76 4.27
CA SER A 352 4.89 11.73 3.61
C SER A 352 6.32 11.68 4.16
N LEU A 353 6.94 12.84 4.40
CA LEU A 353 8.30 12.93 4.94
C LEU A 353 8.33 12.52 6.42
N ALA A 354 7.38 13.00 7.23
CA ALA A 354 7.24 12.65 8.64
C ALA A 354 7.05 11.12 8.81
N LYS A 355 6.12 10.53 8.04
CA LYS A 355 5.91 9.07 8.04
C LYS A 355 7.15 8.28 7.62
N SER A 356 7.92 8.80 6.66
CA SER A 356 9.19 8.18 6.25
C SER A 356 10.27 8.26 7.33
N VAL A 357 10.25 9.28 8.18
CA VAL A 357 11.23 9.47 9.26
C VAL A 357 10.85 8.65 10.50
N GLU A 358 9.58 8.63 10.85
CA GLU A 358 9.07 7.88 12.01
C GLU A 358 8.95 6.37 11.75
N ALA A 359 9.07 5.94 10.48
CA ALA A 359 8.90 4.54 10.05
C ALA A 359 7.56 3.89 10.48
N ASN A 360 6.58 4.71 10.87
CA ASN A 360 5.32 4.31 11.50
C ASN A 360 4.38 3.43 10.64
N PHE A 361 4.68 3.24 9.35
CA PHE A 361 3.83 2.50 8.40
C PHE A 361 4.56 1.42 7.59
N CYS A 362 5.81 1.07 7.94
CA CYS A 362 6.61 0.09 7.18
C CYS A 362 6.56 -1.34 7.74
N ARG A 363 5.66 -1.62 8.70
CA ARG A 363 5.48 -2.99 9.22
C ARG A 363 4.48 -3.72 8.33
N PRO A 364 4.82 -4.90 7.75
CA PRO A 364 3.79 -5.80 7.27
C PRO A 364 2.96 -6.21 8.50
N THR A 365 1.72 -5.73 8.57
CA THR A 365 0.79 -6.02 9.68
C THR A 365 0.37 -7.48 9.72
N LEU A 366 0.63 -8.23 8.65
CA LEU A 366 0.19 -9.62 8.50
C LEU A 366 1.39 -10.57 8.45
N PRO A 367 1.45 -11.58 9.34
CA PRO A 367 2.44 -12.65 9.26
C PRO A 367 2.31 -13.45 7.95
N PRO A 368 3.29 -14.29 7.59
CA PRO A 368 3.12 -15.26 6.50
C PRO A 368 1.82 -16.07 6.66
N LEU A 369 1.12 -16.28 5.56
CA LEU A 369 -0.15 -17.03 5.55
C LEU A 369 0.09 -18.44 5.02
N VAL A 370 -0.63 -19.42 5.56
CA VAL A 370 -0.58 -20.81 5.06
C VAL A 370 -1.45 -20.92 3.81
N LYS A 371 -0.87 -21.39 2.72
CA LYS A 371 -1.56 -21.72 1.47
C LYS A 371 -2.28 -23.08 1.62
N PRO A 372 -3.32 -23.36 0.82
CA PRO A 372 -4.05 -24.63 0.87
C PRO A 372 -3.19 -25.88 0.62
N ASP A 373 -2.04 -25.73 -0.04
CA ASP A 373 -1.06 -26.79 -0.31
C ASP A 373 -0.09 -27.05 0.87
N GLY A 374 -0.26 -26.34 1.99
CA GLY A 374 0.62 -26.43 3.17
C GLY A 374 1.88 -25.56 3.09
N THR A 375 2.15 -24.89 1.97
CA THR A 375 3.27 -23.96 1.82
C THR A 375 2.91 -22.56 2.33
N LEU A 376 3.88 -21.66 2.45
CA LEU A 376 3.68 -20.33 3.03
C LEU A 376 3.68 -19.22 1.96
N ALA A 377 2.83 -18.21 2.15
CA ALA A 377 2.80 -16.98 1.37
C ALA A 377 3.58 -15.87 2.08
N HIS A 378 4.70 -15.46 1.50
CA HIS A 378 5.65 -14.54 2.10
C HIS A 378 5.47 -13.12 1.57
N THR A 379 5.20 -12.99 0.26
CA THR A 379 5.10 -11.68 -0.39
C THR A 379 3.72 -11.05 -0.19
N ALA A 380 3.66 -9.71 -0.23
CA ALA A 380 2.39 -8.99 -0.17
C ALA A 380 1.44 -9.39 -1.33
N ARG A 381 2.00 -9.72 -2.50
CA ARG A 381 1.25 -10.17 -3.68
C ARG A 381 0.62 -11.54 -3.45
N GLU A 382 1.37 -12.51 -2.94
CA GLU A 382 0.84 -13.84 -2.63
C GLU A 382 -0.23 -13.78 -1.54
N LYS A 383 -0.01 -13.00 -0.48
CA LYS A 383 -1.00 -12.80 0.60
C LYS A 383 -2.28 -12.19 0.06
N ALA A 384 -2.18 -11.13 -0.75
CA ALA A 384 -3.34 -10.51 -1.39
C ALA A 384 -4.07 -11.48 -2.33
N GLY A 385 -3.32 -12.28 -3.10
CA GLY A 385 -3.86 -13.32 -3.97
C GLY A 385 -4.63 -14.40 -3.20
N LEU A 386 -4.11 -14.85 -2.06
CA LEU A 386 -4.81 -15.79 -1.18
C LEU A 386 -6.13 -15.23 -0.67
N PHE A 387 -6.13 -14.00 -0.17
CA PHE A 387 -7.36 -13.34 0.26
C PHE A 387 -8.36 -13.20 -0.88
N ALA A 388 -7.90 -12.74 -2.06
CA ALA A 388 -8.76 -12.61 -3.23
C ALA A 388 -9.40 -13.95 -3.63
N SER A 389 -8.62 -15.03 -3.66
CA SER A 389 -9.11 -16.38 -3.95
C SER A 389 -10.10 -16.88 -2.90
N LEU A 390 -9.81 -16.67 -1.60
CA LEU A 390 -10.70 -17.05 -0.51
C LEU A 390 -12.03 -16.30 -0.58
N PHE A 391 -12.00 -14.98 -0.76
CA PHE A 391 -13.20 -14.17 -0.88
C PHE A 391 -13.99 -14.52 -2.14
N ALA A 392 -13.31 -14.78 -3.26
CA ALA A 392 -13.95 -15.23 -4.49
C ALA A 392 -14.63 -16.59 -4.30
N HIS A 393 -14.00 -17.54 -3.60
CA HIS A 393 -14.58 -18.84 -3.28
C HIS A 393 -15.83 -18.69 -2.39
N ASN A 394 -15.75 -17.88 -1.34
CA ASN A 394 -16.88 -17.60 -0.45
C ASN A 394 -18.01 -16.78 -1.11
N SER A 395 -17.74 -16.14 -2.24
CA SER A 395 -18.71 -15.38 -3.02
C SER A 395 -19.36 -16.20 -4.15
N ARG A 396 -19.11 -17.50 -4.23
CA ARG A 396 -19.83 -18.41 -5.15
C ARG A 396 -21.07 -18.93 -4.44
N LEU A 397 -22.24 -18.61 -4.98
CA LEU A 397 -23.48 -19.26 -4.61
C LEU A 397 -23.51 -20.67 -5.22
N ASP A 398 -23.86 -21.69 -4.44
CA ASP A 398 -24.09 -23.03 -4.97
C ASP A 398 -25.38 -23.04 -5.80
N THR A 399 -25.22 -22.97 -7.12
CA THR A 399 -26.32 -22.99 -8.08
C THR A 399 -26.69 -24.39 -8.54
N SER A 400 -26.07 -25.45 -7.98
CA SER A 400 -26.27 -26.83 -8.46
C SER A 400 -27.65 -27.40 -8.15
N SER A 401 -28.33 -26.89 -7.12
CA SER A 401 -29.65 -27.36 -6.67
C SER A 401 -30.78 -26.31 -6.78
N ALA A 402 -30.46 -25.09 -7.21
CA ALA A 402 -31.44 -24.01 -7.33
C ALA A 402 -31.98 -23.93 -8.76
N THR A 403 -33.24 -24.30 -8.96
CA THR A 403 -33.97 -23.94 -10.18
C THR A 403 -34.16 -22.41 -10.19
N PRO A 404 -33.67 -21.68 -11.21
CA PRO A 404 -33.94 -20.26 -11.30
C PRO A 404 -35.47 -20.06 -11.33
N PRO A 405 -36.00 -19.08 -10.59
CA PRO A 405 -37.43 -18.81 -10.60
C PRO A 405 -37.88 -18.61 -12.05
N SER A 406 -39.05 -19.16 -12.40
CA SER A 406 -39.62 -18.97 -13.74
C SER A 406 -39.87 -17.48 -13.95
N LEU A 407 -38.93 -16.83 -14.63
CA LEU A 407 -39.01 -15.41 -14.95
C LEU A 407 -40.23 -15.22 -15.87
N PRO A 408 -41.16 -14.31 -15.53
CA PRO A 408 -42.25 -13.97 -16.44
C PRO A 408 -41.65 -13.48 -17.77
N HIS A 409 -42.30 -13.82 -18.88
CA HIS A 409 -41.85 -13.42 -20.21
C HIS A 409 -41.76 -11.89 -20.25
N CYS A 410 -40.54 -11.38 -20.39
CA CYS A 410 -40.26 -9.97 -20.39
C CYS A 410 -40.01 -9.55 -21.84
N ASP A 411 -40.99 -8.89 -22.47
CA ASP A 411 -40.86 -8.35 -23.83
C ASP A 411 -39.93 -7.12 -23.88
N SER A 412 -39.33 -6.72 -22.74
CA SER A 412 -38.43 -5.58 -22.62
C SER A 412 -36.99 -6.01 -22.88
N SER A 413 -36.52 -5.81 -24.12
CA SER A 413 -35.10 -5.91 -24.46
C SER A 413 -34.33 -4.70 -23.93
N MET A 414 -33.13 -4.93 -23.37
CA MET A 414 -32.23 -3.84 -23.01
C MET A 414 -31.84 -3.08 -24.28
N SER A 415 -32.09 -1.77 -24.30
CA SER A 415 -31.67 -0.93 -25.41
C SER A 415 -30.16 -1.05 -25.62
N GLU A 416 -29.78 -1.20 -26.87
CA GLU A 416 -28.43 -1.35 -27.35
C GLU A 416 -27.45 -0.31 -26.74
N VAL A 417 -26.40 -0.80 -26.07
CA VAL A 417 -25.44 0.05 -25.36
C VAL A 417 -24.49 0.69 -26.36
N ARG A 418 -24.70 1.97 -26.68
CA ARG A 418 -23.80 2.72 -27.56
C ARG A 418 -22.80 3.57 -26.80
N ILE A 419 -21.56 3.11 -26.79
CA ILE A 419 -20.38 3.87 -26.38
C ILE A 419 -19.97 4.82 -27.52
N ARG A 420 -20.00 6.14 -27.27
CA ARG A 420 -19.57 7.14 -28.27
C ARG A 420 -18.11 7.51 -28.08
N ASN A 421 -17.38 7.73 -29.17
CA ASN A 421 -15.97 8.18 -29.14
C ASN A 421 -15.76 9.43 -28.26
N LYS A 422 -16.66 10.41 -28.36
CA LYS A 422 -16.60 11.64 -27.55
C LYS A 422 -16.78 11.40 -26.05
N GLU A 423 -17.46 10.33 -25.65
CA GLU A 423 -17.63 9.95 -24.25
C GLU A 423 -16.38 9.26 -23.72
N VAL A 424 -15.78 8.40 -24.54
CA VAL A 424 -14.53 7.73 -24.18
C VAL A 424 -13.36 8.71 -24.13
N LEU A 425 -13.23 9.61 -25.11
CA LEU A 425 -12.25 10.70 -25.07
C LEU A 425 -12.38 11.53 -23.79
N ARG A 426 -13.62 11.89 -23.41
CA ARG A 426 -13.88 12.61 -22.15
C ARG A 426 -13.49 11.80 -20.92
N ALA A 427 -13.71 10.49 -20.92
CA ALA A 427 -13.32 9.61 -19.83
C ALA A 427 -11.79 9.54 -19.71
N LEU A 428 -11.07 9.32 -20.81
CA LEU A 428 -9.60 9.29 -20.88
C LEU A 428 -8.99 10.63 -20.43
N CYS A 429 -9.54 11.76 -20.88
CA CYS A 429 -9.06 13.09 -20.46
C CYS A 429 -9.31 13.38 -18.97
N ARG A 430 -10.28 12.73 -18.33
CA ARG A 430 -10.60 12.88 -16.90
C ARG A 430 -9.80 11.95 -16.00
N LEU A 431 -9.00 11.04 -16.56
CA LEU A 431 -8.14 10.18 -15.76
C LEU A 431 -7.19 11.02 -14.88
N ASP A 432 -7.08 10.60 -13.62
CA ASP A 432 -6.09 11.14 -12.69
C ASP A 432 -4.75 10.46 -12.97
N VAL A 433 -3.80 11.26 -13.48
CA VAL A 433 -2.47 10.82 -13.87
C VAL A 433 -1.63 10.29 -12.70
N ASN A 434 -2.04 10.57 -11.45
CA ASN A 434 -1.32 10.15 -10.25
C ASN A 434 -1.79 8.79 -9.72
N LYS A 435 -2.83 8.20 -10.31
CA LYS A 435 -3.30 6.87 -9.91
C LYS A 435 -2.35 5.78 -10.41
N ALA A 436 -2.32 4.67 -9.68
CA ALA A 436 -1.54 3.50 -10.06
C ALA A 436 -2.08 2.91 -11.37
N SER A 437 -1.18 2.31 -12.16
CA SER A 437 -1.57 1.54 -13.35
C SER A 437 -2.44 0.35 -12.96
N GLY A 438 -3.33 -0.04 -13.87
CA GLY A 438 -4.14 -1.23 -13.72
C GLY A 438 -3.33 -2.53 -13.88
N PRO A 439 -4.00 -3.69 -13.84
CA PRO A 439 -3.38 -4.98 -14.13
C PRO A 439 -2.82 -5.08 -15.56
N ASP A 440 -3.29 -4.21 -16.47
CA ASP A 440 -2.80 -3.99 -17.83
C ASP A 440 -1.39 -3.36 -17.89
N GLY A 441 -0.88 -2.82 -16.78
CA GLY A 441 0.41 -2.16 -16.72
C GLY A 441 0.45 -0.80 -17.43
N VAL A 442 -0.68 -0.28 -17.91
CA VAL A 442 -0.75 0.99 -18.66
C VAL A 442 -1.03 2.16 -17.69
N PRO A 443 -0.15 3.18 -17.65
CA PRO A 443 -0.34 4.33 -16.77
C PRO A 443 -1.46 5.26 -17.25
N ALA A 444 -2.23 5.82 -16.32
CA ALA A 444 -3.25 6.84 -16.61
C ALA A 444 -2.69 8.06 -17.37
N ILE A 445 -1.41 8.41 -17.15
CA ILE A 445 -0.74 9.50 -17.88
C ILE A 445 -0.59 9.21 -19.37
N VAL A 446 -0.31 7.95 -19.74
CA VAL A 446 -0.16 7.53 -21.15
C VAL A 446 -1.52 7.55 -21.85
N LEU A 447 -2.55 6.98 -21.20
CA LEU A 447 -3.93 6.99 -21.69
C LEU A 447 -4.46 8.41 -21.89
N LYS A 448 -4.10 9.34 -20.99
CA LYS A 448 -4.52 10.74 -21.08
C LYS A 448 -3.76 11.52 -22.15
N ALA A 449 -2.46 11.31 -22.28
CA ALA A 449 -1.63 11.99 -23.28
C ALA A 449 -1.99 11.56 -24.71
N CYS A 450 -2.29 10.27 -24.90
CA CYS A 450 -2.67 9.69 -26.19
C CYS A 450 -4.19 9.53 -26.35
N ALA A 451 -4.99 10.21 -25.53
CA ALA A 451 -6.45 10.09 -25.52
C ALA A 451 -7.11 10.32 -26.89
N PRO A 452 -6.69 11.28 -27.73
CA PRO A 452 -7.27 11.48 -29.06
C PRO A 452 -7.19 10.23 -29.93
N GLU A 453 -6.03 9.57 -29.96
CA GLU A 453 -5.79 8.43 -30.85
C GLU A 453 -6.29 7.09 -30.28
N LEU A 454 -6.42 6.99 -28.95
CA LEU A 454 -6.94 5.78 -28.29
C LEU A 454 -8.46 5.79 -28.11
N SER A 455 -9.10 6.96 -28.16
CA SER A 455 -10.56 7.10 -28.04
C SER A 455 -11.38 6.37 -29.12
N PRO A 456 -10.94 6.25 -30.39
CA PRO A 456 -11.72 5.54 -31.42
C PRO A 456 -11.73 4.03 -31.20
N LEU A 457 -10.64 3.50 -30.63
CA LEU A 457 -10.44 2.07 -30.38
C LEU A 457 -11.38 1.53 -29.30
N THR A 458 -11.66 2.36 -28.31
CA THR A 458 -12.44 2.04 -27.10
C THR A 458 -13.91 2.41 -27.26
N ALA A 459 -14.29 3.02 -28.39
CA ALA A 459 -15.62 3.46 -28.73
C ALA A 459 -16.27 2.63 -29.84
N VAL A 460 -15.85 1.38 -30.00
CA VAL A 460 -16.54 0.38 -30.79
C VAL A 460 -17.49 -0.40 -29.85
N PRO A 461 -18.77 -0.01 -29.73
CA PRO A 461 -19.83 -0.91 -29.34
C PRO A 461 -20.42 -1.56 -30.60
N ALA A 462 -20.76 -2.84 -30.49
CA ALA A 462 -21.71 -3.46 -31.40
C ALA A 462 -23.02 -2.63 -31.45
N CYS A 463 -23.51 -2.43 -32.68
CA CYS A 463 -24.85 -1.99 -33.09
C CYS A 463 -25.11 -0.45 -33.27
N LYS A 464 -26.14 -0.12 -34.07
CA LYS A 464 -26.56 1.22 -34.59
C LYS A 464 -28.10 1.32 -34.62
N GLY A 465 -28.68 2.53 -34.57
CA GLY A 465 -30.14 2.78 -34.76
C GLY A 465 -30.76 4.06 -34.11
N GLN A 466 -31.38 4.95 -34.90
CA GLN A 466 -32.22 6.11 -34.47
C GLN A 466 -33.73 5.76 -34.52
N SER A 467 -34.65 6.47 -33.83
CA SER A 467 -36.12 6.25 -33.91
C SER A 467 -37.00 7.51 -33.86
N GLU A 468 -38.18 7.43 -34.48
CA GLU A 468 -39.33 8.38 -34.52
C GLU A 468 -40.45 8.05 -33.49
N ARG A 469 -40.15 7.35 -32.39
CA ARG A 469 -41.11 7.09 -31.29
C ARG A 469 -40.44 7.23 -29.93
N GLU A 470 -41.26 7.57 -28.93
CA GLU A 470 -41.02 7.65 -27.47
C GLU A 470 -39.57 7.91 -27.04
N VAL A 471 -39.30 9.11 -26.53
CA VAL A 471 -37.93 9.53 -26.18
C VAL A 471 -37.74 9.48 -24.65
N LEU A 472 -36.83 8.60 -24.19
CA LEU A 472 -36.45 8.39 -22.79
C LEU A 472 -35.01 8.86 -22.46
N PRO A 473 -34.66 10.16 -22.50
CA PRO A 473 -33.30 10.60 -22.22
C PRO A 473 -33.04 10.60 -20.71
N ALA A 474 -32.12 9.74 -20.25
CA ALA A 474 -31.70 9.66 -18.86
C ALA A 474 -30.22 10.02 -18.67
N CYS A 475 -29.91 10.90 -17.72
CA CYS A 475 -28.54 11.36 -17.43
C CYS A 475 -28.27 11.19 -15.93
N LYS A 476 -27.14 10.56 -15.58
CA LYS A 476 -26.64 10.44 -14.20
C LYS A 476 -25.28 11.13 -14.08
N GLY A 477 -25.05 11.87 -13.00
CA GLY A 477 -23.74 12.46 -12.70
C GLY A 477 -23.32 12.21 -11.24
N GLN A 478 -22.04 11.92 -11.03
CA GLN A 478 -21.42 11.69 -9.71
C GLN A 478 -20.06 12.40 -9.65
N SER A 479 -19.75 13.08 -8.54
CA SER A 479 -18.50 13.84 -8.31
C SER A 479 -18.30 14.09 -6.82
N GLU A 480 -17.07 14.27 -6.36
CA GLU A 480 -16.76 14.71 -4.99
C GLU A 480 -16.92 16.24 -4.81
N ARG A 481 -17.09 17.00 -5.91
CA ARG A 481 -17.05 18.47 -5.87
C ARG A 481 -18.28 19.15 -6.46
N GLU A 482 -18.60 18.94 -7.72
CA GLU A 482 -19.79 19.54 -8.34
C GLU A 482 -20.34 18.60 -9.42
N VAL A 483 -21.67 18.48 -9.52
CA VAL A 483 -22.34 17.67 -10.56
C VAL A 483 -23.45 18.46 -11.25
N LEU A 484 -23.38 18.53 -12.59
CA LEU A 484 -24.33 19.23 -13.46
C LEU A 484 -24.96 18.28 -14.52
N PRO A 485 -25.82 17.31 -14.14
CA PRO A 485 -26.48 16.43 -15.12
C PRO A 485 -27.63 17.15 -15.80
N ALA A 486 -27.64 17.22 -17.14
CA ALA A 486 -28.71 17.85 -17.90
C ALA A 486 -29.25 16.95 -19.01
N CYS A 487 -30.57 16.77 -19.07
CA CYS A 487 -31.24 16.06 -20.17
C CYS A 487 -32.24 16.96 -20.90
N LYS A 488 -32.33 16.79 -22.22
CA LYS A 488 -33.35 17.40 -23.06
C LYS A 488 -34.03 16.33 -23.91
N GLY A 489 -35.36 16.34 -23.98
CA GLY A 489 -36.14 15.47 -24.86
C GLY A 489 -37.13 16.28 -25.71
N GLN A 490 -37.33 15.87 -26.95
CA GLN A 490 -38.27 16.43 -27.92
C GLN A 490 -38.91 15.28 -28.71
N SER A 491 -40.22 15.28 -28.90
CA SER A 491 -40.98 14.24 -29.63
C SER A 491 -42.36 14.76 -30.03
N GLU A 492 -42.98 14.19 -31.06
CA GLU A 492 -44.37 14.47 -31.43
C GLU A 492 -45.40 13.69 -30.59
N ARG A 493 -44.95 12.68 -29.81
CA ARG A 493 -45.84 11.85 -28.97
C ARG A 493 -45.55 12.01 -27.49
N GLU A 494 -44.51 11.37 -26.97
CA GLU A 494 -44.24 11.35 -25.53
C GLU A 494 -42.76 11.58 -25.22
N VAL A 495 -42.51 12.33 -24.13
CA VAL A 495 -41.16 12.75 -23.70
C VAL A 495 -40.97 12.56 -22.19
N LEU A 496 -40.00 11.71 -21.81
CA LEU A 496 -39.73 11.31 -20.42
C LEU A 496 -38.26 11.56 -19.99
N PRO A 497 -37.79 12.82 -19.90
CA PRO A 497 -36.41 13.14 -19.55
C PRO A 497 -36.15 12.97 -18.05
N VAL A 498 -35.10 12.23 -17.69
CA VAL A 498 -34.75 11.91 -16.30
C VAL A 498 -33.30 12.27 -15.95
N CYS A 499 -33.09 13.18 -15.00
CA CYS A 499 -31.75 13.62 -14.58
C CYS A 499 -31.53 13.24 -13.12
N LYS A 500 -30.42 12.58 -12.81
CA LYS A 500 -30.00 12.26 -11.44
C LYS A 500 -28.59 12.77 -11.16
N GLY A 501 -28.37 13.45 -10.04
CA GLY A 501 -27.04 13.89 -9.61
C GLY A 501 -26.74 13.55 -8.15
N GLN A 502 -25.49 13.21 -7.84
CA GLN A 502 -25.01 12.94 -6.47
C GLN A 502 -23.61 13.53 -6.24
N SER A 503 -23.41 14.32 -5.18
CA SER A 503 -22.09 14.89 -4.83
C SER A 503 -21.96 15.27 -3.36
N GLU A 504 -20.75 15.31 -2.81
CA GLU A 504 -20.47 15.75 -1.44
C GLU A 504 -20.61 17.28 -1.23
N ARG A 505 -20.73 18.07 -2.30
CA ARG A 505 -20.77 19.53 -2.22
C ARG A 505 -21.98 20.13 -2.93
N GLU A 506 -22.00 20.14 -4.26
CA GLU A 506 -23.12 20.76 -4.98
C GLU A 506 -23.66 19.86 -6.10
N VAL A 507 -24.99 19.87 -6.28
CA VAL A 507 -25.68 19.10 -7.34
C VAL A 507 -26.78 19.94 -8.00
N LEU A 508 -26.68 20.12 -9.33
CA LEU A 508 -27.65 20.86 -10.16
C LEU A 508 -28.20 20.01 -11.34
N PRO A 509 -29.17 19.10 -11.10
CA PRO A 509 -29.85 18.33 -12.14
C PRO A 509 -30.85 19.18 -12.92
N VAL A 510 -30.77 19.18 -14.25
CA VAL A 510 -31.65 19.97 -15.12
C VAL A 510 -32.33 19.13 -16.20
N CYS A 511 -33.65 18.98 -16.16
CA CYS A 511 -34.39 18.31 -17.22
C CYS A 511 -35.29 19.27 -18.00
N LYS A 512 -35.30 19.15 -19.33
CA LYS A 512 -36.20 19.88 -20.22
C LYS A 512 -36.91 18.92 -21.18
N GLY A 513 -38.22 19.04 -21.33
CA GLY A 513 -38.99 18.24 -22.28
C GLY A 513 -40.00 19.09 -23.06
N GLN A 514 -40.21 18.75 -24.34
CA GLN A 514 -41.20 19.37 -25.22
C GLN A 514 -41.92 18.31 -26.05
N SER A 515 -43.25 18.34 -26.11
CA SER A 515 -44.06 17.40 -26.89
C SER A 515 -45.36 18.02 -27.40
N GLU A 516 -46.01 17.41 -28.39
CA GLU A 516 -47.38 17.75 -28.79
C GLU A 516 -48.44 17.01 -27.95
N ARG A 517 -48.09 15.90 -27.27
CA ARG A 517 -49.04 15.19 -26.38
C ARG A 517 -48.63 15.25 -24.92
N GLU A 518 -47.59 14.52 -24.51
CA GLU A 518 -47.27 14.39 -23.08
C GLU A 518 -45.80 14.63 -22.76
N VAL A 519 -45.54 15.34 -21.66
CA VAL A 519 -44.19 15.58 -21.14
C VAL A 519 -44.13 15.33 -19.63
N LEU A 520 -43.28 14.39 -19.22
CA LEU A 520 -43.07 14.01 -17.80
C LEU A 520 -41.58 14.14 -17.38
N PRO A 521 -41.03 15.35 -17.21
CA PRO A 521 -39.64 15.55 -16.79
C PRO A 521 -39.42 15.15 -15.32
N VAL A 522 -38.33 14.45 -15.01
CA VAL A 522 -37.99 14.04 -13.64
C VAL A 522 -36.56 14.41 -13.26
N CYS A 523 -36.38 15.33 -12.31
CA CYS A 523 -35.07 15.74 -11.79
C CYS A 523 -34.88 15.21 -10.37
N LYS A 524 -33.76 14.54 -10.08
CA LYS A 524 -33.39 14.06 -8.75
C LYS A 524 -31.97 14.49 -8.37
N GLY A 525 -31.78 15.09 -7.20
CA GLY A 525 -30.44 15.44 -6.68
C GLY A 525 -30.25 15.01 -5.23
N GLN A 526 -29.03 14.61 -4.86
CA GLN A 526 -28.63 14.28 -3.49
C GLN A 526 -27.25 14.86 -3.17
N SER A 527 -27.10 15.60 -2.06
CA SER A 527 -25.81 16.17 -1.66
C SER A 527 -25.67 16.45 -0.17
N GLU A 528 -24.46 16.42 0.38
CA GLU A 528 -24.20 16.83 1.76
C GLU A 528 -24.29 18.36 1.98
N ARG A 529 -24.15 19.20 0.95
CA ARG A 529 -24.31 20.67 1.13
C ARG A 529 -25.49 21.25 0.36
N GLU A 530 -25.49 21.23 -0.96
CA GLU A 530 -26.50 21.96 -1.73
C GLU A 530 -27.07 21.15 -2.90
N VAL A 531 -28.40 21.17 -3.03
CA VAL A 531 -29.13 20.52 -4.12
C VAL A 531 -30.12 21.47 -4.78
N LEU A 532 -29.93 21.71 -6.09
CA LEU A 532 -30.67 22.69 -6.89
C LEU A 532 -31.29 22.07 -8.18
N PRO A 533 -32.30 21.16 -8.07
CA PRO A 533 -32.92 20.52 -9.23
C PRO A 533 -33.87 21.46 -9.99
N ALA A 534 -33.75 21.48 -11.32
CA ALA A 534 -34.58 22.30 -12.19
C ALA A 534 -35.27 21.48 -13.28
N CYS A 535 -36.60 21.43 -13.29
CA CYS A 535 -37.36 20.79 -14.36
C CYS A 535 -38.19 21.80 -15.18
N LYS A 536 -38.19 21.66 -16.51
CA LYS A 536 -39.05 22.44 -17.42
C LYS A 536 -39.77 21.53 -18.42
N GLY A 537 -41.10 21.63 -18.51
CA GLY A 537 -41.92 20.91 -19.50
C GLY A 537 -42.82 21.85 -20.30
N GLN A 538 -43.04 21.54 -21.59
CA GLN A 538 -43.99 22.25 -22.46
C GLN A 538 -44.76 21.24 -23.32
N SER A 539 -46.09 21.30 -23.33
CA SER A 539 -46.94 20.43 -24.15
C SER A 539 -48.19 21.12 -24.68
N GLU A 540 -48.85 20.57 -25.69
CA GLU A 540 -50.20 20.99 -26.07
C GLU A 540 -51.28 20.28 -25.24
N ARG A 541 -51.02 19.09 -24.68
CA ARG A 541 -51.99 18.39 -23.81
C ARG A 541 -51.59 18.38 -22.34
N GLU A 542 -50.56 17.63 -21.95
CA GLU A 542 -50.26 17.40 -20.54
C GLU A 542 -48.79 17.59 -20.17
N VAL A 543 -48.54 18.24 -19.04
CA VAL A 543 -47.19 18.48 -18.49
C VAL A 543 -47.14 18.14 -17.00
N LEU A 544 -46.38 17.10 -16.63
CA LEU A 544 -46.25 16.59 -15.25
C LEU A 544 -44.78 16.56 -14.77
N PRO A 545 -44.13 17.73 -14.52
CA PRO A 545 -42.75 17.77 -14.08
C PRO A 545 -42.61 17.43 -12.60
N VAL A 546 -41.63 16.58 -12.28
CA VAL A 546 -41.34 16.11 -10.93
C VAL A 546 -39.91 16.46 -10.53
N CYS A 547 -39.74 17.32 -9.53
CA CYS A 547 -38.44 17.65 -8.96
C CYS A 547 -38.29 17.02 -7.56
N LYS A 548 -37.20 16.30 -7.30
CA LYS A 548 -36.85 15.73 -5.99
C LYS A 548 -35.43 16.12 -5.57
N GLY A 549 -35.25 16.67 -4.38
CA GLY A 549 -33.93 17.01 -3.83
C GLY A 549 -33.77 16.56 -2.38
N GLN A 550 -32.58 16.09 -2.00
CA GLN A 550 -32.24 15.72 -0.61
C GLN A 550 -30.86 16.28 -0.24
N SER A 551 -30.75 17.00 0.88
CA SER A 551 -29.46 17.51 1.36
C SER A 551 -29.36 17.74 2.87
N GLU A 552 -28.17 17.65 3.46
CA GLU A 552 -27.98 18.00 4.88
C GLU A 552 -28.02 19.51 5.14
N ARG A 553 -27.78 20.40 4.15
CA ARG A 553 -27.89 21.85 4.38
C ARG A 553 -29.02 22.52 3.60
N GLU A 554 -29.00 22.51 2.27
CA GLU A 554 -29.94 23.32 1.50
C GLU A 554 -30.52 22.58 0.28
N VAL A 555 -31.84 22.69 0.09
CA VAL A 555 -32.55 22.14 -1.07
C VAL A 555 -33.49 23.17 -1.70
N LEU A 556 -33.15 23.66 -2.89
CA LEU A 556 -33.89 24.70 -3.62
C LEU A 556 -34.38 24.22 -5.02
N PRO A 557 -35.39 23.34 -5.09
CA PRO A 557 -35.89 22.82 -6.35
C PRO A 557 -36.78 23.84 -7.07
N ALA A 558 -36.60 23.92 -8.39
CA ALA A 558 -37.38 24.77 -9.28
C ALA A 558 -38.11 23.94 -10.35
N CYS A 559 -39.43 24.04 -10.42
CA CYS A 559 -40.20 23.37 -11.47
C CYS A 559 -41.05 24.38 -12.27
N LYS A 560 -41.01 24.27 -13.61
CA LYS A 560 -41.81 25.09 -14.53
C LYS A 560 -42.54 24.25 -15.59
N GLY A 561 -43.87 24.32 -15.64
CA GLY A 561 -44.69 23.64 -16.65
C GLY A 561 -45.57 24.61 -17.44
N GLN A 562 -45.77 24.35 -18.73
CA GLN A 562 -46.70 25.10 -19.59
C GLN A 562 -47.48 24.12 -20.47
N SER A 563 -48.81 24.23 -20.48
CA SER A 563 -49.68 23.41 -21.34
C SER A 563 -50.91 24.17 -21.85
N GLU A 564 -51.57 23.70 -22.89
CA GLU A 564 -52.90 24.21 -23.27
C GLU A 564 -54.03 23.54 -22.47
N ARG A 565 -53.85 22.29 -21.99
CA ARG A 565 -54.88 21.60 -21.17
C ARG A 565 -54.50 21.52 -19.70
N GLU A 566 -53.49 20.74 -19.33
CA GLU A 566 -53.22 20.43 -17.92
C GLU A 566 -51.75 20.55 -17.53
N VAL A 567 -51.49 21.14 -16.36
CA VAL A 567 -50.15 21.27 -15.76
C VAL A 567 -50.18 20.88 -14.28
N LEU A 568 -49.52 19.76 -13.94
CA LEU A 568 -49.47 19.21 -12.57
C LEU A 568 -48.00 19.09 -12.07
N PRO A 569 -47.34 20.21 -11.69
CA PRO A 569 -45.97 20.18 -11.22
C PRO A 569 -45.90 19.66 -9.78
N VAL A 570 -44.99 18.71 -9.54
CA VAL A 570 -44.76 18.11 -8.23
C VAL A 570 -43.34 18.41 -7.74
N CYS A 571 -43.25 19.14 -6.63
CA CYS A 571 -41.99 19.52 -6.00
C CYS A 571 -41.84 18.82 -4.65
N LYS A 572 -40.78 18.02 -4.45
CA LYS A 572 -40.47 17.35 -3.17
C LYS A 572 -39.03 17.59 -2.72
N GLY A 573 -38.81 18.38 -1.66
CA GLY A 573 -37.48 18.67 -1.11
C GLY A 573 -37.37 18.23 0.34
N GLN A 574 -36.21 17.70 0.74
CA GLN A 574 -35.92 17.29 2.13
C GLN A 574 -34.54 17.81 2.56
N SER A 575 -34.46 18.53 3.68
CA SER A 575 -33.18 18.98 4.24
C SER A 575 -33.14 19.18 5.74
N GLU A 576 -31.99 19.01 6.39
CA GLU A 576 -31.86 19.29 7.84
C GLU A 576 -31.86 20.79 8.17
N ARG A 577 -31.50 21.70 7.24
CA ARG A 577 -31.54 23.15 7.53
C ARG A 577 -32.60 23.92 6.74
N GLU A 578 -32.52 23.97 5.42
CA GLU A 578 -33.40 24.84 4.64
C GLU A 578 -33.97 24.15 3.38
N VAL A 579 -35.28 24.32 3.16
CA VAL A 579 -35.97 23.84 1.96
C VAL A 579 -36.83 24.95 1.34
N LEU A 580 -36.45 25.41 0.14
CA LEU A 580 -37.14 26.51 -0.57
C LEU A 580 -37.64 26.10 -1.98
N PRO A 581 -38.74 25.33 -2.10
CA PRO A 581 -39.27 24.93 -3.39
C PRO A 581 -39.98 26.08 -4.11
N VAL A 582 -39.67 26.25 -5.40
CA VAL A 582 -40.31 27.21 -6.30
C VAL A 582 -41.01 26.48 -7.44
N CYS A 583 -42.35 26.59 -7.49
CA CYS A 583 -43.16 25.89 -8.49
C CYS A 583 -43.99 26.90 -9.30
N LYS A 584 -43.85 26.88 -10.64
CA LYS A 584 -44.54 27.80 -11.56
C LYS A 584 -45.26 27.02 -12.68
N GLY A 585 -46.60 27.04 -12.69
CA GLY A 585 -47.41 26.38 -13.72
C GLY A 585 -48.29 27.36 -14.49
N GLN A 586 -48.44 27.17 -15.80
CA GLN A 586 -49.33 27.96 -16.66
C GLN A 586 -50.15 27.03 -17.57
N SER A 587 -51.48 27.17 -17.55
CA SER A 587 -52.36 26.41 -18.43
C SER A 587 -53.54 27.24 -18.94
N GLU A 588 -54.19 26.84 -20.04
CA GLU A 588 -55.48 27.42 -20.44
C GLU A 588 -56.68 26.76 -19.77
N ARG A 589 -56.57 25.53 -19.25
CA ARG A 589 -57.67 24.87 -18.51
C ARG A 589 -57.36 24.69 -17.03
N GLU A 590 -56.37 23.88 -16.68
CA GLU A 590 -56.13 23.52 -15.27
C GLU A 590 -54.66 23.56 -14.87
N VAL A 591 -54.40 24.07 -13.66
CA VAL A 591 -53.08 24.02 -13.00
C VAL A 591 -53.25 23.58 -11.55
N LEU A 592 -52.71 22.40 -11.20
CA LEU A 592 -52.77 21.84 -9.84
C LEU A 592 -51.33 21.62 -9.29
N PRO A 593 -50.68 22.65 -8.74
CA PRO A 593 -49.34 22.50 -8.20
C PRO A 593 -49.38 21.76 -6.84
N ALA A 594 -48.49 20.77 -6.68
CA ALA A 594 -48.31 20.05 -5.42
C ALA A 594 -46.89 20.27 -4.88
N CYS A 595 -46.79 20.96 -3.76
CA CYS A 595 -45.53 21.33 -3.12
C CYS A 595 -45.43 20.62 -1.75
N LYS A 596 -44.46 19.71 -1.56
CA LYS A 596 -44.22 18.97 -0.30
C LYS A 596 -42.74 19.08 0.12
N GLY A 597 -42.39 20.13 0.89
CA GLY A 597 -41.07 20.30 1.49
C GLY A 597 -41.03 19.82 2.95
N GLN A 598 -39.88 19.30 3.40
CA GLN A 598 -39.65 18.90 4.80
C GLN A 598 -38.28 19.41 5.27
N SER A 599 -38.24 20.12 6.41
CA SER A 599 -36.99 20.51 7.06
C SER A 599 -37.10 20.59 8.58
N GLU A 600 -35.97 20.45 9.27
CA GLU A 600 -35.89 20.58 10.73
C GLU A 600 -35.78 22.03 11.21
N ARG A 601 -35.31 22.97 10.38
CA ARG A 601 -35.22 24.40 10.75
C ARG A 601 -36.20 25.29 10.01
N GLU A 602 -36.09 25.42 8.69
CA GLU A 602 -36.93 26.34 7.91
C GLU A 602 -37.46 25.74 6.59
N VAL A 603 -38.75 25.96 6.33
CA VAL A 603 -39.40 25.62 5.06
C VAL A 603 -40.22 26.83 4.58
N LEU A 604 -39.81 27.45 3.47
CA LEU A 604 -40.60 28.49 2.79
C LEU A 604 -40.87 28.04 1.37
N SER A 605 -42.13 28.08 0.93
CA SER A 605 -42.51 27.60 -0.39
C SER A 605 -43.19 28.69 -1.20
N VAL A 606 -42.84 28.81 -2.48
CA VAL A 606 -43.43 29.79 -3.39
C VAL A 606 -44.02 29.05 -4.58
N CYS A 607 -45.35 28.86 -4.58
CA CYS A 607 -46.06 28.22 -5.67
C CYS A 607 -46.96 29.27 -6.37
N LYS A 608 -46.71 29.50 -7.67
CA LYS A 608 -47.43 30.49 -8.52
C LYS A 608 -48.05 29.77 -9.71
N GLY A 609 -49.37 29.57 -9.69
CA GLY A 609 -50.15 29.01 -10.80
C GLY A 609 -50.95 30.09 -11.54
N GLN A 610 -51.09 29.97 -12.85
CA GLN A 610 -51.98 30.81 -13.67
C GLN A 610 -52.82 29.92 -14.59
N SER A 611 -54.14 30.06 -14.54
CA SER A 611 -55.08 29.39 -15.44
C SER A 611 -56.18 30.34 -15.89
N LYS A 612 -56.71 30.14 -17.11
CA LYS A 612 -57.90 30.85 -17.63
C LYS A 612 -59.22 30.29 -17.09
N ARG A 613 -59.25 29.06 -16.53
CA ARG A 613 -60.48 28.42 -16.01
C ARG A 613 -60.40 28.09 -14.53
N GLU A 614 -59.48 27.22 -14.08
CA GLU A 614 -59.39 26.82 -12.68
C GLU A 614 -57.94 26.61 -12.17
N VAL A 615 -57.70 26.94 -10.89
CA VAL A 615 -56.46 26.68 -10.14
C VAL A 615 -56.82 26.14 -8.75
N LEU A 616 -56.51 24.87 -8.47
CA LEU A 616 -56.70 24.26 -7.14
C LEU A 616 -55.34 23.86 -6.54
N PRO A 617 -54.82 24.59 -5.54
CA PRO A 617 -53.56 24.23 -4.91
C PRO A 617 -53.75 23.14 -3.83
N VAL A 618 -52.90 22.10 -3.85
CA VAL A 618 -52.89 21.04 -2.82
C VAL A 618 -51.60 21.14 -2.01
N TRP A 619 -51.72 21.50 -0.73
CA TRP A 619 -50.62 21.59 0.23
C TRP A 619 -50.77 20.50 1.30
N LEU A 620 -49.75 19.66 1.46
CA LEU A 620 -49.72 18.62 2.50
C LEU A 620 -48.61 18.94 3.49
N ARG A 621 -48.98 19.37 4.71
CA ARG A 621 -48.06 19.75 5.80
C ARG A 621 -47.70 18.56 6.69
N GLN A 622 -46.43 18.44 7.05
CA GLN A 622 -45.94 17.73 8.24
C GLN A 622 -44.77 18.57 8.82
N GLY A 623 -44.95 19.19 9.98
CA GLY A 623 -43.92 19.97 10.70
C GLY A 623 -44.17 21.49 10.79
N SER A 624 -43.65 22.11 11.86
CA SER A 624 -43.85 23.52 12.27
C SER A 624 -42.89 24.49 11.56
N CYS A 625 -43.39 25.40 10.71
CA CYS A 625 -42.71 26.66 10.35
C CYS A 625 -43.63 27.66 9.59
N ALA A 626 -43.24 28.94 9.55
CA ALA A 626 -44.02 30.12 9.14
C ALA A 626 -44.37 30.19 7.63
N ALA A 627 -45.53 30.77 7.31
CA ALA A 627 -46.09 30.81 5.95
C ALA A 627 -45.77 32.13 5.21
N ALA A 628 -45.41 32.05 3.92
CA ALA A 628 -45.30 33.21 3.04
C ALA A 628 -46.02 33.01 1.67
N ALA A 629 -47.01 33.87 1.45
CA ALA A 629 -47.64 34.35 0.20
C ALA A 629 -47.95 33.37 -0.96
N LEU A 630 -49.21 32.90 -1.02
CA LEU A 630 -49.87 32.59 -2.30
C LEU A 630 -50.25 33.91 -3.00
N ILE A 631 -49.83 34.11 -4.25
CA ILE A 631 -50.43 35.10 -5.15
C ILE A 631 -51.15 34.32 -6.26
N SER A 632 -52.44 34.10 -6.08
CA SER A 632 -53.33 33.66 -7.16
C SER A 632 -53.89 34.91 -7.84
N ARG A 633 -53.67 35.07 -9.15
CA ARG A 633 -54.42 36.02 -9.98
C ARG A 633 -55.16 35.21 -11.03
N THR A 634 -56.45 35.03 -10.82
CA THR A 634 -57.43 34.70 -11.87
C THR A 634 -57.68 35.98 -12.66
N HIS A 635 -57.59 35.93 -13.99
CA HIS A 635 -58.06 37.00 -14.88
C HIS A 635 -59.25 36.52 -15.66
#